data_AF-A0AB38BIM4-F1
#
_entry.id   AF-A0AB38BIM4-F1
#
_cell.length_a   1.000
_cell.length_b   1.000
_cell.length_c   1.000
_cell.angle_alpha   90.00
_cell.angle_beta   90.00
_cell.angle_gamma   90.00
#
_symmetry.space_group_name_H-M   'P 1'
#
loop_
_entity.id
_entity.type
_entity.pdbx_description
1 polymer ?
#
loop_
_entity_poly.entity_id
_entity_poly.type
_entity_poly.pdbx_seq_one_letter_code
_entity_poly.pdbx_strand_id
1 'polypeptide(L)'
;NLSYCKELGIRLSGPSLGRPKKDQKIDKKQEYSDNCDRVEVERGFSLAKRKFGLRLIRTRLEETSLCVIALSILTMNLSKVSLRIFLTFIQWMSSPRIEPLMKP
;
A
#
# COMPACT_ATOMS: atom_id res chain seq x y z
N ASN A 1 -14.25 17.50 8.83
CA ASN A 1 -12.92 16.83 8.77
C ASN A 1 -11.74 17.77 8.97
N LEU A 2 -11.71 19.01 8.47
CA LEU A 2 -10.59 19.93 8.73
C LEU A 2 -10.38 20.23 10.24
N SER A 3 -11.46 20.49 10.97
CA SER A 3 -11.45 20.68 12.44
C SER A 3 -10.92 19.44 13.16
N TYR A 4 -11.47 18.28 12.83
CA TYR A 4 -11.06 16.98 13.37
C TYR A 4 -9.56 16.69 13.17
N CYS A 5 -9.03 16.91 11.96
CA CYS A 5 -7.61 16.75 11.70
C CYS A 5 -6.76 17.72 12.54
N LYS A 6 -7.21 18.97 12.70
CA LYS A 6 -6.51 19.97 13.52
C LYS A 6 -6.51 19.59 15.00
N GLU A 7 -7.63 19.09 15.52
CA GLU A 7 -7.76 18.61 16.91
C GLU A 7 -6.82 17.44 17.21
N LEU A 8 -6.65 16.53 16.25
CA LEU A 8 -5.76 15.37 16.37
C LEU A 8 -4.30 15.64 15.96
N GLY A 9 -3.96 16.89 15.62
CA GLY A 9 -2.61 17.23 15.14
C GLY A 9 -2.24 16.58 13.80
N ILE A 10 -3.23 16.10 13.03
CA ILE A 10 -3.03 15.50 11.72
C ILE A 10 -2.77 16.62 10.70
N ARG A 11 -1.54 16.64 10.17
CA ARG A 11 -1.17 17.55 9.07
C ARG A 11 -1.86 17.12 7.78
N LEU A 12 -2.47 18.07 7.10
CA LEU A 12 -3.02 17.87 5.77
C LEU A 12 -1.96 18.15 4.70
N SER A 13 -1.74 17.17 3.83
CA SER A 13 -0.85 17.26 2.69
C SER A 13 -1.51 17.95 1.50
N GLY A 14 -0.69 18.60 0.66
CA GLY A 14 -1.13 19.30 -0.54
C GLY A 14 -1.61 20.74 -0.31
N PRO A 15 -1.90 21.48 -1.40
CA PRO A 15 -2.39 22.85 -1.32
C PRO A 15 -3.78 22.91 -0.69
N SER A 16 -4.06 24.01 0.02
CA SER A 16 -5.41 24.25 0.55
C SER A 16 -6.43 24.34 -0.56
N LEU A 17 -7.59 23.73 -0.37
CA LEU A 17 -8.71 23.88 -1.30
C LEU A 17 -9.12 25.37 -1.39
N GLY A 18 -9.29 25.87 -2.61
CA GLY A 18 -9.70 27.25 -2.88
C GLY A 18 -8.54 28.18 -3.25
N ARG A 19 -8.66 29.47 -2.88
CA ARG A 19 -7.69 30.49 -3.28
C ARG A 19 -6.34 30.28 -2.56
N PRO A 20 -5.22 30.19 -3.29
CA PRO A 20 -3.89 30.09 -2.67
C PRO A 20 -3.56 31.34 -1.87
N LYS A 21 -2.83 31.16 -0.76
CA LYS A 21 -2.35 32.29 0.06
C LYS A 21 -1.21 33.01 -0.66
N LYS A 22 -1.16 34.34 -0.52
CA LYS A 22 -0.22 35.22 -1.24
C LYS A 22 1.26 34.87 -1.01
N ASP A 23 1.61 34.42 0.20
CA ASP A 23 3.00 34.15 0.61
C ASP A 23 3.25 32.69 1.01
N GLN A 24 2.57 31.72 0.37
CA GLN A 24 2.74 30.31 0.71
C GLN A 24 4.10 29.78 0.24
N LYS A 25 5.02 29.57 1.19
CA LYS A 25 6.24 28.79 0.94
C LYS A 25 5.88 27.30 0.94
N ILE A 26 6.05 26.65 -0.21
CA ILE A 26 5.85 25.21 -0.37
C ILE A 26 7.17 24.51 -0.05
N ASP A 27 7.15 23.61 0.93
CA ASP A 27 8.26 22.69 1.15
C ASP A 27 8.18 21.54 0.14
N LYS A 28 8.96 21.66 -0.93
CA LYS A 28 9.00 20.68 -2.02
C LYS A 28 9.45 19.30 -1.56
N LYS A 29 10.30 19.21 -0.53
CA LYS A 29 10.79 17.91 -0.03
C LYS A 29 9.68 17.18 0.69
N GLN A 30 8.93 17.89 1.53
CA GLN A 30 7.76 17.34 2.20
C GLN A 30 6.67 16.94 1.20
N GLU A 31 6.38 17.80 0.22
CA GLU A 31 5.39 17.52 -0.82
C GLU A 31 5.75 16.27 -1.63
N TYR A 32 7.02 16.09 -1.96
CA TYR A 32 7.48 14.89 -2.66
C TYR A 32 7.24 13.62 -1.83
N SER A 33 7.62 13.63 -0.55
CA SER A 33 7.40 12.51 0.37
C SER A 33 5.91 12.16 0.47
N ASP A 34 5.07 13.18 0.71
CA ASP A 34 3.61 13.02 0.81
C ASP A 34 3.02 12.41 -0.46
N ASN A 35 3.51 12.83 -1.63
CA ASN A 35 3.08 12.30 -2.91
C ASN A 35 3.51 10.85 -3.12
N CYS A 36 4.74 10.49 -2.73
CA CYS A 36 5.21 9.10 -2.77
C CYS A 36 4.32 8.19 -1.91
N ASP A 37 4.04 8.60 -0.68
CA ASP A 37 3.21 7.84 0.27
C ASP A 37 1.77 7.68 -0.28
N ARG A 38 1.18 8.76 -0.79
CA ARG A 38 -0.15 8.72 -1.42
C ARG A 38 -0.19 7.76 -2.62
N VAL A 39 0.83 7.82 -3.48
CA VAL A 39 0.91 6.97 -4.67
C VAL A 39 1.01 5.49 -4.29
N GLU A 40 1.75 5.13 -3.25
CA GLU A 40 1.82 3.75 -2.77
C GLU A 40 0.44 3.22 -2.32
N VAL A 41 -0.28 4.03 -1.54
CA VAL A 41 -1.63 3.71 -1.07
C VAL A 41 -2.59 3.54 -2.27
N GLU A 42 -2.60 4.48 -3.20
CA GLU A 42 -3.47 4.45 -4.39
C GLU A 42 -3.18 3.26 -5.30
N ARG A 43 -1.91 2.88 -5.44
CA ARG A 43 -1.51 1.66 -6.17
C ARG A 43 -2.09 0.42 -5.49
N GLY A 44 -2.04 0.34 -4.17
CA GLY A 44 -2.65 -0.74 -3.39
C GLY A 44 -4.16 -0.84 -3.64
N PHE A 45 -4.90 0.26 -3.52
CA PHE A 45 -6.33 0.28 -3.78
C PHE A 45 -6.67 -0.06 -5.24
N SER A 46 -5.89 0.44 -6.20
CA SER A 46 -6.08 0.14 -7.62
C SER A 46 -5.87 -1.34 -7.92
N LEU A 47 -4.89 -1.98 -7.27
CA LEU A 47 -4.66 -3.41 -7.36
C LEU A 47 -5.83 -4.19 -6.74
N ALA A 48 -6.25 -3.82 -5.53
CA ALA A 48 -7.34 -4.47 -4.83
C ALA A 48 -8.66 -4.43 -5.62
N LYS A 49 -8.99 -3.29 -6.23
CA LYS A 49 -10.16 -3.12 -7.11
C LYS A 49 -10.11 -3.97 -8.38
N ARG A 50 -8.94 -4.10 -9.01
CA ARG A 50 -8.80 -4.79 -10.30
C ARG A 50 -8.56 -6.29 -10.18
N LYS A 51 -7.80 -6.73 -9.17
CA LYS A 51 -7.32 -8.13 -9.04
C LYS A 51 -7.93 -8.89 -7.86
N PHE A 52 -8.35 -8.20 -6.80
CA PHE A 52 -8.87 -8.82 -5.58
C PHE A 52 -10.36 -8.57 -5.37
N GLY A 53 -11.09 -8.22 -6.44
CA GLY A 53 -12.57 -8.22 -6.44
C GLY A 53 -13.24 -7.06 -5.72
N LEU A 54 -12.51 -6.10 -5.13
CA LEU A 54 -13.14 -4.98 -4.39
C LEU A 54 -14.13 -4.16 -5.26
N ARG A 55 -13.91 -4.06 -6.58
CA ARG A 55 -14.83 -3.33 -7.48
C ARG A 55 -16.13 -4.09 -7.77
N LEU A 56 -16.19 -5.39 -7.46
CA LEU A 56 -17.29 -6.28 -7.79
C LEU A 56 -18.21 -6.57 -6.59
N ILE A 57 -17.94 -5.99 -5.43
CA ILE A 57 -18.74 -6.17 -4.22
C ILE A 57 -20.12 -5.53 -4.44
N ARG A 58 -21.16 -6.36 -4.45
CA ARG A 58 -22.58 -5.98 -4.60
C ARG A 58 -23.46 -6.64 -3.54
N THR A 59 -22.87 -6.94 -2.39
CA THR A 59 -23.55 -7.57 -1.24
C THR A 59 -24.65 -6.67 -0.69
N ARG A 60 -25.72 -7.27 -0.17
CA ARG A 60 -26.91 -6.54 0.32
C ARG A 60 -26.81 -6.16 1.80
N LEU A 61 -26.14 -6.97 2.60
CA LEU A 61 -25.96 -6.76 4.03
C LEU A 61 -24.60 -6.11 4.31
N GLU A 62 -24.57 -5.23 5.30
CA GLU A 62 -23.35 -4.57 5.78
C GLU A 62 -22.30 -5.59 6.22
N GLU A 63 -22.67 -6.53 7.09
CA GLU A 63 -21.78 -7.59 7.60
C GLU A 63 -21.09 -8.38 6.49
N THR A 64 -21.84 -8.77 5.46
CA THR A 64 -21.28 -9.50 4.32
C THR A 64 -20.34 -8.61 3.50
N SER A 65 -20.67 -7.32 3.36
CA SER A 65 -19.83 -6.36 2.64
C SER A 65 -18.49 -6.18 3.35
N LEU A 66 -18.50 -6.00 4.67
CA LEU A 66 -17.30 -5.89 5.49
C LEU A 66 -16.44 -7.16 5.43
N CYS A 67 -17.07 -8.33 5.55
CA CYS A 67 -16.38 -9.62 5.47
C CYS A 67 -15.69 -9.80 4.10
N VAL A 68 -16.38 -9.50 2.99
CA VAL A 68 -15.81 -9.62 1.64
C VAL A 68 -14.68 -8.61 1.44
N ILE A 69 -14.82 -7.37 1.93
CA ILE A 69 -13.73 -6.38 1.89
C ILE A 69 -12.50 -6.90 2.65
N ALA A 70 -12.70 -7.44 3.85
CA ALA A 70 -11.62 -7.98 4.67
C ALA A 70 -10.92 -9.17 3.98
N LEU A 71 -11.69 -10.09 3.39
CA LEU A 71 -11.18 -11.22 2.61
C LEU A 71 -10.37 -10.76 1.39
N SER A 72 -10.84 -9.74 0.66
CA SER A 72 -10.10 -9.14 -0.47
C SER A 72 -8.76 -8.54 -0.03
N ILE A 73 -8.70 -7.88 1.13
CA ILE A 73 -7.45 -7.32 1.66
C ILE A 73 -6.52 -8.44 2.14
N LEU A 74 -7.06 -9.44 2.84
CA LEU A 74 -6.31 -10.61 3.31
C LEU A 74 -5.66 -11.34 2.14
N THR A 75 -6.44 -11.67 1.11
CA THR A 75 -5.93 -12.35 -0.11
C THR A 75 -4.88 -11.51 -0.85
N MET A 76 -5.03 -10.18 -0.89
CA MET A 76 -4.00 -9.31 -1.45
C MET A 76 -2.67 -9.38 -0.68
N ASN A 77 -2.73 -9.39 0.65
CA ASN A 77 -1.53 -9.49 1.47
C ASN A 77 -0.89 -10.87 1.39
N LEU A 78 -1.70 -11.93 1.42
CA LEU A 78 -1.23 -13.31 1.21
C LEU A 78 -0.53 -13.45 -0.14
N SER A 79 -1.11 -12.94 -1.23
CA SER A 79 -0.47 -12.97 -2.55
C SER A 79 0.92 -12.31 -2.57
N LYS A 80 1.08 -11.17 -1.87
CA LYS A 80 2.39 -10.50 -1.75
C LYS A 80 3.39 -11.35 -0.97
N VAL A 81 2.97 -11.96 0.14
CA VAL A 81 3.84 -12.81 0.97
C VAL A 81 4.22 -14.09 0.22
N SER A 82 3.25 -14.77 -0.40
CA SER A 82 3.48 -15.97 -1.20
C SER A 82 4.45 -15.71 -2.35
N LEU A 83 4.36 -14.56 -3.02
CA LEU A 83 5.32 -14.19 -4.07
C LEU A 83 6.73 -14.02 -3.51
N ARG A 84 6.90 -13.37 -2.35
CA ARG A 84 8.21 -13.23 -1.70
C ARG A 84 8.80 -14.59 -1.34
N ILE A 85 8.01 -15.46 -0.70
CA ILE A 85 8.43 -16.82 -0.33
C ILE A 85 8.84 -17.60 -1.58
N PHE A 86 8.03 -17.55 -2.64
CA PHE A 86 8.32 -18.21 -3.91
C PHE A 86 9.63 -17.71 -4.52
N LEU A 87 9.85 -16.40 -4.60
CA LEU A 87 11.09 -15.83 -5.13
C LEU A 87 12.31 -16.22 -4.29
N THR A 88 12.20 -16.20 -2.96
CA THR A 88 13.29 -16.67 -2.09
C THR A 88 13.58 -18.15 -2.25
N PHE A 89 12.55 -18.97 -2.50
CA PHE A 89 12.71 -20.40 -2.76
C PHE A 89 13.43 -20.65 -4.09
N ILE A 90 13.06 -19.93 -5.15
CA ILE A 90 13.76 -20.00 -6.44
C ILE A 90 15.23 -19.57 -6.30
N GLN A 91 15.50 -18.48 -5.59
CA GLN A 91 16.88 -18.03 -5.35
C GLN A 91 17.70 -19.06 -4.58
N TRP A 92 17.10 -19.70 -3.57
CA TRP A 92 17.75 -20.78 -2.82
C TRP A 92 18.07 -21.97 -3.73
N MET A 93 17.14 -22.38 -4.59
CA MET A 93 17.35 -23.46 -5.57
C MET A 93 18.43 -23.16 -6.60
N SER A 94 18.58 -21.90 -7.02
CA SER A 94 19.60 -21.47 -7.98
C SER A 94 20.98 -21.20 -7.34
N SER A 95 21.08 -21.25 -6.01
CA SER A 95 22.36 -21.05 -5.34
C SER A 95 23.26 -22.29 -5.55
N PRO A 96 24.51 -22.13 -6.02
CA PRO A 96 25.40 -23.26 -6.19
C PRO A 96 25.63 -23.92 -4.82
N ARG A 97 25.31 -25.21 -4.73
CA ARG A 97 25.63 -26.04 -3.58
C ARG A 97 27.15 -26.12 -3.49
N ILE A 98 27.75 -25.29 -2.63
CA ILE A 98 29.19 -25.35 -2.35
C ILE A 98 29.46 -26.76 -1.81
N GLU A 99 30.07 -27.61 -2.64
CA GLU A 99 30.69 -28.85 -2.16
C GLU A 99 31.76 -28.46 -1.13
N PRO A 100 31.72 -29.02 0.10
CA PRO A 100 32.81 -28.83 1.03
C PRO A 100 34.05 -29.49 0.43
N LEU A 101 35.03 -28.66 0.05
CA LEU A 101 36.38 -29.07 -0.33
C LEU A 101 36.99 -29.89 0.82
N MET A 102 36.90 -31.21 0.71
CA MET A 102 37.69 -32.15 1.49
C MET A 102 39.14 -32.01 1.01
N LYS A 103 39.95 -31.22 1.73
CA LYS A 103 41.39 -31.12 1.50
C LYS A 103 42.11 -31.98 2.56
N PRO A 104 43.03 -32.88 2.18
CA PRO A 104 43.97 -33.49 3.11
C PRO A 104 44.98 -32.48 3.65
#